data_AF-A0AAV1E7I2-F1
#
_entry.id   AF-A0AAV1E7I2-F1
#
_cell.length_a   1.000
_cell.length_b   1.000
_cell.length_c   1.000
_cell.angle_alpha   90.00
_cell.angle_beta   90.00
_cell.angle_gamma   90.00
#
_symmetry.space_group_name_H-M   'P 1'
#
loop_
_entity.id
_entity.type
_entity.pdbx_description
1 polymer ?
#
loop_
_entity_poly.entity_id
_entity_poly.type
_entity_poly.pdbx_seq_one_letter_code
_entity_poly.pdbx_strand_id
1 'polypeptide(L)'
;MEFGGELSRVYMPPGSEPFPKGFIAKTSNLERRPLWGSPKKLNSSRSLFALAIGIKQKVTVDKMVQKFLESNFAVMLFYYDGIVDGWKDFEWNDRVIHISALNQTKWWFTKRFLHPDIVADYDFIFVWDEDIGVEDFSPERYARKAM
;
A
#
# COMPACT_ATOMS: atom_id res chain seq x y z
N MET A 1 3.81 40.98 -18.64
CA MET A 1 3.05 39.87 -19.25
C MET A 1 3.24 38.69 -18.32
N GLU A 2 2.27 38.46 -17.43
CA GLU A 2 2.37 37.46 -16.37
C GLU A 2 2.14 36.06 -16.92
N PHE A 3 2.96 35.12 -16.48
CA PHE A 3 2.85 33.70 -16.81
C PHE A 3 1.68 33.10 -16.03
N GLY A 4 0.57 32.84 -16.73
CA GLY A 4 -0.56 32.07 -16.21
C GLY A 4 -0.18 30.60 -16.06
N GLY A 5 0.32 30.22 -14.89
CA GLY A 5 0.44 28.83 -14.48
C GLY A 5 -0.93 28.30 -14.09
N GLU A 6 -1.42 27.31 -14.83
CA GLU A 6 -2.65 26.58 -14.54
C GLU A 6 -2.51 25.93 -13.15
N LEU A 7 -3.20 26.50 -12.16
CA LEU A 7 -3.28 25.96 -10.81
C LEU A 7 -3.98 24.61 -10.92
N SER A 8 -3.21 23.52 -10.79
CA SER A 8 -3.77 22.18 -10.62
C SER A 8 -4.80 22.24 -9.49
N ARG A 9 -6.06 22.01 -9.85
CA ARG A 9 -7.21 22.18 -8.95
C ARG A 9 -7.06 21.16 -7.82
N VAL A 10 -6.58 21.64 -6.67
CA VAL A 10 -6.42 20.83 -5.47
C VAL A 10 -7.82 20.44 -5.00
N TYR A 11 -8.12 19.14 -4.97
CA TYR A 11 -9.32 18.66 -4.29
C TYR A 11 -9.14 18.95 -2.79
N MET A 12 -9.85 19.97 -2.30
CA MET A 12 -9.99 20.24 -0.87
C MET A 12 -11.25 19.52 -0.41
N PRO A 13 -11.15 18.49 0.46
CA PRO A 13 -12.35 17.85 1.01
C PRO A 13 -13.22 18.92 1.69
N PRO A 14 -14.55 18.92 1.51
CA PRO A 14 -15.42 19.85 2.24
C PRO A 14 -15.15 19.78 3.75
N GLY A 15 -15.00 20.93 4.43
CA GLY A 15 -14.64 21.00 5.85
C GLY A 15 -13.12 21.13 6.11
N SER A 16 -12.32 21.31 5.06
CA SER A 16 -10.87 21.55 5.14
C SER A 16 -10.50 23.02 5.36
N GLU A 17 -11.46 23.93 5.18
CA GLU A 17 -11.30 25.38 5.28
C GLU A 17 -10.73 25.89 6.64
N PRO A 18 -11.06 25.29 7.80
CA PRO A 18 -10.54 25.77 9.08
C PRO A 18 -9.10 25.32 9.37
N PHE A 19 -8.52 24.42 8.58
CA PHE A 19 -7.19 23.89 8.86
C PHE A 19 -6.06 24.80 8.33
N PRO A 20 -4.97 25.01 9.11
CA PRO A 20 -3.81 25.73 8.63
C PRO A 20 -3.23 25.12 7.36
N LYS A 21 -2.70 25.96 6.46
CA LYS A 21 -1.97 25.50 5.27
C LYS A 21 -0.82 24.57 5.69
N GLY A 22 -0.79 23.36 5.12
CA GLY A 22 0.19 22.33 5.44
C GLY A 22 -0.28 21.29 6.47
N PHE A 23 -1.45 21.47 7.09
CA PHE A 23 -2.05 20.46 7.96
C PHE A 23 -2.62 19.27 7.17
N ILE A 24 -3.19 19.56 5.99
CA ILE A 24 -3.74 18.54 5.10
C ILE A 24 -2.65 18.11 4.13
N ALA A 25 -2.28 16.83 4.18
CA ALA A 25 -1.43 16.22 3.17
C ALA A 25 -2.28 15.83 1.95
N LYS A 26 -1.83 16.24 0.75
CA LYS A 26 -2.50 15.89 -0.52
C LYS A 26 -2.39 14.39 -0.82
N THR A 27 -1.27 13.79 -0.46
CA THR A 27 -0.99 12.37 -0.67
C THR A 27 -0.50 11.73 0.63
N SER A 28 -0.68 10.42 0.72
CA SER A 28 -0.15 9.59 1.80
C SER A 28 0.41 8.33 1.17
N ASN A 29 1.54 7.82 1.65
CA ASN A 29 2.17 6.65 1.06
C ASN A 29 2.09 5.41 1.97
N LEU A 30 1.27 5.44 3.04
CA LEU A 30 1.09 4.36 4.02
C LEU A 30 2.34 3.90 4.77
N GLU A 31 3.49 4.54 4.53
CA GLU A 31 4.72 4.27 5.23
C GLU A 31 4.58 4.66 6.71
N ARG A 32 5.18 3.84 7.58
CA ARG A 32 5.23 4.16 9.01
C ARG A 32 6.11 5.38 9.20
N ARG A 33 5.57 6.39 9.88
CA ARG A 33 6.29 7.61 10.24
C ARG A 33 6.69 7.55 11.71
N PRO A 34 7.85 8.10 12.08
CA PRO A 34 8.21 8.24 13.48
C PRO A 34 7.19 9.15 14.18
N LEU A 35 6.93 8.91 15.46
CA LEU A 35 6.01 9.73 16.26
C LEU A 35 6.50 11.19 16.41
N TRP A 36 7.80 11.41 16.24
CA TRP A 36 8.45 12.71 16.39
C TRP A 36 9.50 12.91 15.30
N GLY A 37 9.74 14.17 14.93
CA GLY A 37 10.68 14.55 13.89
C GLY A 37 10.12 14.42 12.47
N SER A 38 10.95 14.73 11.48
CA SER A 38 10.57 14.60 10.07
C SER A 38 11.01 13.24 9.52
N PRO A 39 10.15 12.51 8.79
CA PRO A 39 10.56 11.29 8.12
C PRO A 39 11.68 11.62 7.14
N LYS A 40 12.73 10.78 7.10
CA LYS A 40 13.76 10.90 6.07
C LYS A 40 13.08 10.69 4.72
N LYS A 41 13.30 11.63 3.79
CA LYS A 41 12.80 11.49 2.43
C LYS A 41 13.54 10.32 1.78
N LEU A 42 12.86 9.20 1.62
CA LEU A 42 13.38 8.06 0.88
C LEU A 42 13.27 8.40 -0.61
N ASN A 43 14.43 8.54 -1.27
CA ASN A 43 14.53 8.85 -2.71
C ASN A 43 14.47 7.57 -3.57
N SER A 44 13.98 6.45 -3.03
CA SER A 44 13.86 5.19 -3.76
C SER A 44 12.51 5.10 -4.48
N SER A 45 12.49 4.34 -5.57
CA SER A 45 11.25 3.83 -6.14
C SER A 45 10.42 3.11 -5.08
N ARG A 46 9.10 3.26 -5.16
CA ARG A 46 8.17 2.63 -4.24
C ARG A 46 7.32 1.64 -5.00
N SER A 47 7.20 0.44 -4.46
CA SER A 47 6.32 -0.57 -5.05
C SER A 47 5.42 -1.18 -3.99
N LEU A 48 4.15 -1.39 -4.33
CA LEU A 48 3.11 -1.91 -3.46
C LEU A 48 2.62 -3.27 -3.97
N PHE A 49 2.52 -4.22 -3.05
CA PHE A 49 1.83 -5.48 -3.27
C PHE A 49 0.62 -5.55 -2.35
N ALA A 50 -0.57 -5.52 -2.93
CA ALA A 50 -1.83 -5.65 -2.23
C ALA A 50 -2.45 -7.01 -2.55
N LEU A 51 -2.76 -7.78 -1.51
CA LEU A 51 -3.20 -9.18 -1.66
C LEU A 51 -4.47 -9.42 -0.84
N ALA A 52 -5.52 -9.91 -1.49
CA ALA A 52 -6.66 -10.47 -0.78
C ALA A 52 -6.33 -11.87 -0.28
N ILE A 53 -6.63 -12.17 0.99
CA ILE A 53 -6.22 -13.40 1.64
C ILE A 53 -7.27 -13.95 2.60
N GLY A 54 -7.23 -15.27 2.74
CA GLY A 54 -7.92 -16.00 3.80
C GLY A 54 -7.00 -17.05 4.42
N ILE A 55 -7.27 -17.39 5.67
CA ILE A 55 -6.45 -18.28 6.51
C ILE A 55 -6.26 -19.67 5.89
N LYS A 56 -7.14 -20.10 4.99
CA LYS A 56 -7.03 -21.39 4.31
C LYS A 56 -5.82 -21.46 3.35
N GLN A 57 -5.41 -20.32 2.78
CA GLN A 57 -4.29 -20.23 1.83
C GLN A 57 -2.99 -19.75 2.48
N LYS A 58 -2.87 -19.93 3.80
CA LYS A 58 -1.79 -19.39 4.63
C LYS A 58 -0.37 -19.69 4.11
N VAL A 59 -0.14 -20.92 3.65
CA VAL A 59 1.17 -21.34 3.11
C VAL A 59 1.52 -20.66 1.79
N THR A 60 0.53 -20.53 0.89
CA THR A 60 0.74 -19.86 -0.40
C THR A 60 1.00 -18.38 -0.20
N VAL A 61 0.20 -17.74 0.67
CA VAL A 61 0.36 -16.32 1.02
C VAL A 61 1.72 -16.05 1.65
N ASP A 62 2.21 -16.89 2.56
CA ASP A 62 3.54 -16.73 3.17
C ASP A 62 4.65 -16.63 2.12
N LYS A 63 4.66 -17.54 1.13
CA LYS A 63 5.63 -17.51 0.02
C LYS A 63 5.54 -16.21 -0.79
N MET A 64 4.33 -15.72 -1.06
CA MET A 64 4.14 -14.46 -1.76
C MET A 64 4.69 -13.29 -0.95
N VAL A 65 4.28 -13.18 0.32
CA VAL A 65 4.66 -12.06 1.18
C VAL A 65 6.18 -12.00 1.35
N GLN A 66 6.84 -13.12 1.63
CA GLN A 66 8.30 -13.17 1.75
C GLN A 66 8.98 -12.68 0.47
N LYS A 67 8.58 -13.21 -0.69
CA LYS A 67 9.17 -12.87 -1.99
C LYS A 67 9.03 -11.39 -2.36
N PHE A 68 7.88 -10.78 -2.07
CA PHE A 68 7.66 -9.35 -2.31
C PHE A 68 8.41 -8.47 -1.31
N LEU A 69 8.47 -8.86 -0.03
CA LEU A 69 9.25 -8.12 0.98
C LEU A 69 10.76 -8.15 0.69
N GLU A 70 11.30 -9.29 0.27
CA GLU A 70 12.70 -9.43 -0.18
C GLU A 70 13.00 -8.52 -1.38
N SER A 71 11.99 -8.26 -2.22
CA SER A 71 12.08 -7.34 -3.35
C SER A 71 11.81 -5.87 -2.98
N ASN A 72 11.78 -5.53 -1.69
CA ASN A 72 11.55 -4.17 -1.17
C ASN A 72 10.17 -3.58 -1.53
N PHE A 73 9.13 -4.42 -1.64
CA PHE A 73 7.76 -3.95 -1.76
C PHE A 73 7.16 -3.66 -0.38
N ALA A 74 6.35 -2.61 -0.29
CA ALA A 74 5.35 -2.52 0.75
C ALA A 74 4.31 -3.61 0.51
N VAL A 75 3.89 -4.31 1.57
CA VAL A 75 2.89 -5.37 1.46
C VAL A 75 1.66 -4.99 2.28
N MET A 76 0.49 -5.13 1.65
CA MET A 76 -0.81 -4.84 2.21
C MET A 76 -1.71 -6.07 2.06
N LEU A 77 -2.27 -6.53 3.16
CA LEU A 77 -3.08 -7.75 3.22
C LEU A 77 -4.54 -7.40 3.52
N PHE A 78 -5.44 -7.88 2.67
CA PHE A 78 -6.88 -7.73 2.80
C PHE A 78 -7.50 -9.03 3.32
N TYR A 79 -7.82 -9.05 4.61
CA TYR A 79 -8.44 -10.18 5.30
C TYR A 79 -9.95 -10.15 5.09
N TYR A 80 -10.44 -10.91 4.10
CA TYR A 80 -11.88 -11.01 3.84
C TYR A 80 -12.60 -11.94 4.84
N ASP A 81 -11.86 -12.86 5.47
CA ASP A 81 -12.37 -13.79 6.47
C ASP A 81 -12.31 -13.25 7.92
N GLY A 82 -11.67 -12.09 8.11
CA GLY A 82 -11.51 -11.44 9.40
C GLY A 82 -10.49 -12.05 10.35
N ILE A 83 -9.79 -13.11 9.94
CA ILE A 83 -8.88 -13.87 10.80
C ILE A 83 -7.48 -13.27 10.69
N VAL A 84 -7.20 -12.22 11.48
CA VAL A 84 -5.88 -11.56 11.51
C VAL A 84 -4.93 -12.25 12.49
N ASP A 85 -5.42 -12.62 13.67
CA ASP A 85 -4.59 -13.22 14.73
C ASP A 85 -3.97 -14.56 14.33
N GLY A 86 -4.57 -15.26 13.37
CA GLY A 86 -4.06 -16.51 12.82
C GLY A 86 -2.76 -16.38 12.02
N TRP A 87 -2.22 -15.17 11.84
CA TRP A 87 -1.01 -14.89 11.06
C TRP A 87 0.17 -14.38 11.90
N LYS A 88 -0.02 -14.23 13.21
CA LYS A 88 0.99 -13.71 14.14
C LYS A 88 2.23 -14.59 14.28
N ASP A 89 2.16 -15.84 13.84
CA ASP A 89 3.28 -16.78 13.81
C ASP A 89 4.31 -16.47 12.72
N PHE A 90 3.99 -15.61 11.76
CA PHE A 90 4.94 -15.19 10.74
C PHE A 90 5.80 -14.01 11.17
N GLU A 91 7.12 -14.11 10.95
CA GLU A 91 8.08 -13.04 11.25
C GLU A 91 7.83 -11.74 10.48
N TRP A 92 7.13 -11.82 9.34
CA TRP A 92 6.77 -10.64 8.55
C TRP A 92 5.48 -9.98 9.02
N ASN A 93 4.73 -10.56 9.95
CA ASN A 93 3.45 -10.02 10.41
C ASN A 93 3.58 -8.55 10.84
N ASP A 94 4.63 -8.21 11.56
CA ASP A 94 4.86 -6.84 12.05
C ASP A 94 5.51 -5.93 11.01
N ARG A 95 5.73 -6.40 9.77
CA ARG A 95 6.33 -5.63 8.66
C ARG A 95 5.32 -5.25 7.58
N VAL A 96 4.13 -5.83 7.59
CA VAL A 96 3.08 -5.59 6.58
C VAL A 96 1.95 -4.71 7.11
N ILE A 97 1.07 -4.29 6.22
CA ILE A 97 -0.16 -3.54 6.53
C ILE A 97 -1.33 -4.52 6.55
N HIS A 98 -2.10 -4.50 7.64
CA HIS A 98 -3.25 -5.38 7.84
C HIS A 98 -4.54 -4.60 7.70
N ILE A 99 -5.43 -5.01 6.79
CA ILE A 99 -6.77 -4.44 6.65
C ILE A 99 -7.78 -5.58 6.67
N SER A 100 -8.68 -5.56 7.64
CA SER A 100 -9.67 -6.61 7.85
C SER A 100 -11.08 -6.05 7.73
N ALA A 101 -11.91 -6.70 6.92
CA ALA A 101 -13.32 -6.40 6.82
C ALA A 101 -14.09 -7.68 6.43
N LEU A 102 -14.92 -8.17 7.35
CA LEU A 102 -15.67 -9.41 7.18
C LEU A 102 -16.58 -9.34 5.95
N ASN A 103 -16.56 -10.43 5.16
CA ASN A 103 -17.46 -10.66 4.03
C ASN A 103 -17.42 -9.57 2.95
N GLN A 104 -16.29 -8.87 2.80
CA GLN A 104 -16.07 -7.92 1.71
C GLN A 104 -15.35 -8.58 0.54
N THR A 105 -15.67 -8.13 -0.67
CA THR A 105 -15.03 -8.65 -1.89
C THR A 105 -13.64 -8.06 -2.07
N LYS A 106 -12.77 -8.76 -2.81
CA LYS A 106 -11.40 -8.33 -3.13
C LYS A 106 -11.36 -6.89 -3.69
N TRP A 107 -12.29 -6.58 -4.59
CA TRP A 107 -12.44 -5.24 -5.19
C TRP A 107 -12.97 -4.17 -4.22
N TRP A 108 -13.73 -4.55 -3.21
CA TRP A 108 -14.22 -3.62 -2.20
C TRP A 108 -13.08 -2.98 -1.41
N PHE A 109 -12.05 -3.77 -1.06
CA PHE A 109 -10.85 -3.28 -0.39
C PHE A 109 -10.06 -2.35 -1.31
N THR A 110 -9.76 -2.82 -2.53
CA THR A 110 -8.99 -2.05 -3.52
C THR A 110 -9.60 -0.66 -3.73
N LYS A 111 -10.92 -0.58 -3.96
CA LYS A 111 -11.62 0.70 -4.16
C LYS A 111 -11.51 1.67 -2.97
N ARG A 112 -11.38 1.17 -1.74
CA ARG A 112 -11.36 1.99 -0.53
C ARG A 112 -9.97 2.35 -0.04
N PHE A 113 -9.01 1.44 -0.20
CA PHE A 113 -7.69 1.57 0.40
C PHE A 113 -6.60 1.89 -0.63
N LEU A 114 -6.84 1.67 -1.92
CA LEU A 114 -5.94 2.06 -3.01
C LEU A 114 -6.45 3.31 -3.74
N HIS A 115 -6.81 4.35 -2.96
CA HIS A 115 -7.22 5.64 -3.51
C HIS A 115 -6.05 6.29 -4.29
N PRO A 116 -6.28 7.04 -5.39
CA PRO A 116 -5.21 7.71 -6.13
C PRO A 116 -4.26 8.53 -5.25
N ASP A 117 -4.79 9.29 -4.28
CA ASP A 117 -3.97 10.07 -3.34
C ASP A 117 -3.07 9.21 -2.43
N ILE A 118 -3.38 7.92 -2.29
CA ILE A 118 -2.60 6.95 -1.53
C ILE A 118 -1.53 6.29 -2.41
N VAL A 119 -1.93 5.93 -3.64
CA VAL A 119 -1.11 5.08 -4.50
C VAL A 119 -0.30 5.85 -5.54
N ALA A 120 -0.54 7.15 -5.71
CA ALA A 120 0.19 8.00 -6.66
C ALA A 120 1.70 8.06 -6.39
N ASP A 121 2.13 7.82 -5.15
CA ASP A 121 3.54 7.82 -4.76
C ASP A 121 4.24 6.47 -5.04
N TYR A 122 3.53 5.47 -5.57
CA TYR A 122 4.06 4.14 -5.93
C TYR A 122 4.24 4.02 -7.45
N ASP A 123 5.42 3.57 -7.88
CA ASP A 123 5.76 3.35 -9.29
C ASP A 123 5.10 2.08 -9.84
N PHE A 124 4.98 1.05 -8.99
CA PHE A 124 4.34 -0.22 -9.33
C PHE A 124 3.38 -0.65 -8.23
N ILE A 125 2.20 -1.10 -8.64
CA ILE A 125 1.19 -1.64 -7.76
C ILE A 125 0.73 -2.97 -8.34
N PHE A 126 0.89 -4.04 -7.57
CA PHE A 126 0.30 -5.34 -7.88
C PHE A 126 -0.88 -5.56 -6.95
N VAL A 127 -2.06 -5.82 -7.53
CA VAL A 127 -3.26 -6.19 -6.79
C VAL A 127 -3.59 -7.62 -7.17
N TRP A 128 -3.32 -8.55 -6.26
CA TRP A 128 -3.44 -9.98 -6.49
C TRP A 128 -4.46 -10.61 -5.54
N ASP A 129 -4.76 -11.86 -5.82
CA ASP A 129 -5.46 -12.74 -4.92
C ASP A 129 -4.67 -14.00 -4.60
N GLU A 130 -5.11 -14.70 -3.57
CA GLU A 130 -4.44 -15.84 -2.97
C GLU A 130 -4.32 -17.07 -3.88
N ASP A 131 -5.04 -17.09 -5.00
CA ASP A 131 -5.08 -18.21 -5.96
C ASP A 131 -4.06 -18.04 -7.10
N ILE A 132 -3.42 -16.87 -7.23
CA ILE A 132 -2.39 -16.60 -8.23
C ILE A 132 -1.01 -17.01 -7.67
N GLY A 133 -0.49 -18.14 -8.14
CA GLY A 133 0.87 -18.60 -7.80
C GLY A 133 1.96 -17.57 -8.11
N VAL A 134 3.08 -17.63 -7.37
CA VAL A 134 4.20 -16.67 -7.49
C VAL A 134 5.49 -17.34 -8.00
N GLU A 135 5.47 -18.62 -8.31
CA GLU A 135 6.64 -19.46 -8.61
C GLU A 135 7.49 -18.82 -9.73
N ASP A 136 6.86 -18.50 -10.85
CA ASP A 136 7.52 -17.97 -12.05
C ASP A 136 7.57 -16.43 -12.13
N PHE A 137 6.99 -15.75 -11.13
CA PHE A 137 6.97 -14.28 -11.09
C PHE A 137 8.23 -13.72 -10.41
N SER A 138 8.77 -12.61 -10.89
CA SER A 138 9.95 -11.96 -10.29
C SER A 138 9.66 -10.48 -10.01
N PRO A 139 9.33 -10.10 -8.76
CA PRO A 139 9.02 -8.72 -8.41
C PRO A 139 10.23 -7.77 -8.59
N GLU A 140 11.45 -8.29 -8.40
CA GLU A 140 12.69 -7.53 -8.55
C GLU A 140 12.87 -6.88 -9.93
N ARG A 141 12.24 -7.43 -10.98
CA ARG A 141 12.28 -6.85 -12.32
C ARG A 141 11.60 -5.47 -12.38
N TYR A 142 10.69 -5.20 -11.46
CA TYR A 142 9.93 -3.97 -11.36
C TYR A 142 10.50 -3.04 -10.29
N ALA A 143 10.92 -3.58 -9.14
CA ALA A 143 11.51 -2.78 -8.06
C ALA A 143 12.83 -2.10 -8.44
N ARG A 144 13.65 -2.70 -9.33
CA ARG A 144 15.01 -2.21 -9.66
C ARG A 144 15.10 -1.12 -10.74
N LYS A 145 14.00 -0.66 -11.34
CA LYS A 145 14.03 0.43 -12.34
C LYS A 145 13.61 1.77 -11.75
N ALA A 146 14.49 2.36 -10.95
CA ALA A 146 14.62 3.82 -10.87
C ALA A 146 16.11 4.13 -10.99
N MET A 147 16.54 4.37 -12.24
CA MET A 147 17.77 5.10 -12.54
C MET A 147 17.52 6.59 -12.37
#